data_AF-A0A968ILR4-F1
#
_entry.id   AF-A0A968ILR4-F1
#
_cell.length_a   1.000
_cell.length_b   1.000
_cell.length_c   1.000
_cell.angle_alpha   90.00
_cell.angle_beta   90.00
_cell.angle_gamma   90.00
#
_symmetry.space_group_name_H-M   'P 1'
#
loop_
_entity.id
_entity.type
_entity.pdbx_description
1 polymer ?
#
loop_
_entity_poly.entity_id
_entity_poly.type
_entity_poly.pdbx_seq_one_letter_code
_entity_poly.pdbx_strand_id
1 'polypeptide(L)' 'AKGILWFQGSQLRYVFQLSGKRCDFKSAQAQLPDCNQLVFIGRNLDASKIKQQLTDCIAI' A
#
# COMPACT_ATOMS: atom_id res chain seq x y z
N ALA A 1 8.92 -1.76 -2.89
CA ALA A 1 7.48 -2.03 -2.93
C ALA A 1 6.76 -0.87 -3.60
N LYS A 2 5.60 -1.11 -4.19
CA LYS A 2 4.75 -0.06 -4.76
C LYS A 2 3.29 -0.39 -4.46
N GLY A 3 2.41 0.60 -4.54
CA GLY A 3 0.98 0.32 -4.43
C GLY A 3 0.08 1.54 -4.58
N ILE A 4 -1.20 1.24 -4.60
CA ILE A 4 -2.30 2.20 -4.47
C ILE A 4 -2.93 1.97 -3.10
N LEU A 5 -2.98 3.02 -2.29
CA LEU A 5 -3.54 2.98 -0.94
C LEU A 5 -4.72 3.92 -0.82
N TRP A 6 -5.69 3.46 -0.06
CA TRP A 6 -6.86 4.16 0.42
C TRP A 6 -6.93 4.00 1.93
N PHE A 7 -6.97 5.13 2.62
CA PHE A 7 -7.06 5.18 4.07
C PHE A 7 -8.48 5.52 4.50
N GLN A 8 -8.93 4.92 5.60
CA GLN A 8 -10.20 5.24 6.24
C GLN A 8 -10.26 6.75 6.53
N GLY A 9 -11.39 7.38 6.19
CA GLY A 9 -11.59 8.83 6.37
C GLY A 9 -10.98 9.72 5.29
N SER A 10 -10.22 9.16 4.33
CA SER A 10 -9.69 9.90 3.19
C SER A 10 -10.58 9.73 1.95
N GLN A 11 -10.89 10.84 1.28
CA GLN A 11 -11.46 10.83 -0.08
C GLN A 11 -10.38 10.66 -1.17
N LEU A 12 -9.11 10.87 -0.79
CA LEU A 12 -7.97 10.73 -1.69
C LEU A 12 -7.46 9.28 -1.72
N ARG A 13 -6.96 8.91 -2.89
CA ARG A 13 -6.13 7.72 -3.10
C ARG A 13 -4.66 8.14 -3.14
N TYR A 14 -3.75 7.24 -2.80
CA TYR A 14 -2.32 7.54 -2.74
C TYR A 14 -1.53 6.51 -3.55
N VAL A 15 -0.65 6.99 -4.42
CA VAL A 15 0.41 6.19 -5.02
C VAL A 15 1.55 6.11 -4.00
N PHE A 16 1.85 4.90 -3.55
CA PHE A 16 2.94 4.56 -2.65
C PHE A 16 4.12 4.00 -3.43
N GLN A 17 5.33 4.46 -3.08
CA GLN A 17 6.58 3.83 -3.53
C GLN A 17 7.59 3.70 -2.39
N LEU A 18 8.27 2.56 -2.36
CA LEU A 18 9.35 2.25 -1.44
C LEU A 18 10.53 1.64 -2.22
N SER A 19 11.69 2.28 -2.14
CA SER A 19 12.95 1.82 -2.76
C SER A 19 14.12 1.98 -1.80
N GLY A 20 14.66 0.85 -1.33
CA GLY A 20 15.63 0.83 -0.23
C GLY A 20 15.02 1.43 1.04
N LYS A 21 15.68 2.44 1.62
CA LYS A 21 15.20 3.18 2.80
C LYS A 21 14.26 4.36 2.46
N ARG A 22 14.01 4.64 1.19
CA ARG A 22 13.25 5.81 0.75
C ARG A 22 11.79 5.42 0.51
N CYS A 23 10.89 6.15 1.15
CA CYS A 23 9.44 5.96 1.07
C CYS A 23 8.79 7.28 0.65
N ASP A 24 7.79 7.21 -0.21
CA ASP A 24 7.05 8.38 -0.70
C ASP A 24 5.58 8.03 -0.97
N PHE A 25 4.70 9.01 -0.73
CA PHE A 25 3.25 8.91 -0.94
C PHE A 25 2.77 10.15 -1.68
N LYS A 26 2.15 9.94 -2.85
CA LYS A 26 1.57 11.03 -3.64
C LYS A 26 0.07 10.84 -3.77
N SER A 27 -0.69 11.89 -3.48
CA SER A 27 -2.13 11.87 -3.75
C SER A 27 -2.37 11.66 -5.24
N ALA A 28 -3.39 10.88 -5.56
CA ALA A 28 -3.84 10.59 -6.89
C ALA A 28 -5.36 10.81 -6.97
N GLN A 29 -5.82 11.15 -8.18
CA GLN A 29 -7.23 11.36 -8.43
C GLN A 29 -8.02 10.06 -8.25
N ALA A 30 -9.33 10.19 -7.97
CA ALA A 30 -10.22 9.10 -7.57
C ALA A 30 -10.52 8.05 -8.66
N GLN A 31 -9.90 8.12 -9.84
CA GLN A 31 -10.06 7.13 -10.91
C GLN A 31 -9.33 5.79 -10.63
N LEU A 32 -8.91 5.58 -9.38
CA LEU A 32 -8.15 4.42 -8.94
C LEU A 32 -9.08 3.37 -8.30
N PRO A 33 -8.62 2.11 -8.18
CA PRO A 33 -9.41 1.02 -7.63
C PRO A 33 -9.99 1.32 -6.25
N ASP A 34 -11.15 0.72 -5.94
CA ASP A 34 -11.82 0.80 -4.64
C ASP A 34 -11.20 -0.12 -3.57
N CYS A 35 -10.04 -0.70 -3.86
CA CYS A 35 -9.30 -1.52 -2.93
C CYS A 35 -7.82 -1.14 -2.91
N ASN A 36 -7.17 -1.45 -1.79
CA ASN A 36 -5.72 -1.31 -1.66
C ASN A 36 -5.03 -2.37 -2.54
N GLN A 37 -4.08 -1.94 -3.34
CA GLN A 37 -3.28 -2.83 -4.20
C GLN A 37 -1.80 -2.60 -3.92
N LEU A 38 -1.08 -3.67 -3.59
CA LEU A 38 0.33 -3.59 -3.23
C LEU A 38 1.13 -4.66 -3.95
N VAL A 39 2.35 -4.30 -4.36
CA VAL A 39 3.33 -5.23 -4.91
C VAL A 39 4.65 -5.12 -4.14
N PHE A 40 5.13 -6.26 -3.68
CA PHE A 40 6.40 -6.40 -3.00
C PHE A 40 7.32 -7.27 -3.85
N ILE A 41 8.49 -6.75 -4.21
CA ILE A 41 9.51 -7.45 -4.99
C ILE A 41 10.80 -7.33 -4.19
N GLY A 42 11.41 -8.46 -3.87
CA GLY A 42 12.60 -8.55 -3.03
C GLY A 42 13.03 -10.00 -2.80
N ARG A 43 14.22 -10.17 -2.21
CA ARG A 43 14.75 -11.48 -1.82
C ARG A 43 14.36 -11.79 -0.39
N ASN A 44 14.10 -13.07 -0.08
CA ASN A 44 13.80 -13.57 1.27
C ASN A 44 12.63 -12.82 1.95
N LEU A 45 11.61 -12.44 1.19
CA LEU A 45 10.41 -11.83 1.74
C LEU A 45 9.57 -12.92 2.43
N ASP A 46 9.21 -12.68 3.68
CA ASP A 46 8.21 -13.48 4.37
C ASP A 46 6.81 -12.99 3.98
N ALA A 47 6.26 -13.61 2.93
CA ALA A 47 4.96 -13.22 2.38
C ALA A 47 3.82 -13.37 3.40
N SER A 48 3.87 -14.39 4.26
CA SER A 48 2.85 -14.63 5.29
C SER A 48 2.86 -13.53 6.34
N LYS A 49 4.05 -13.16 6.84
CA LYS A 49 4.20 -12.08 7.80
C LYS A 49 3.76 -10.73 7.22
N ILE A 50 4.17 -10.42 5.98
CA ILE A 50 3.77 -9.18 5.30
C ILE A 50 2.26 -9.13 5.14
N LYS A 51 1.63 -10.23 4.70
CA LYS A 51 0.18 -10.30 4.53
C LYS A 51 -0.54 -10.11 5.87
N GLN A 52 -0.09 -10.76 6.93
CA GLN A 52 -0.67 -10.60 8.26
C GLN A 52 -0.61 -9.14 8.73
N GLN A 53 0.57 -8.50 8.64
CA GLN A 53 0.74 -7.10 9.02
C GLN A 53 -0.18 -6.15 8.24
N LEU A 54 -0.41 -6.42 6.95
CA LEU A 54 -1.35 -5.64 6.15
C LEU A 54 -2.81 -5.90 6.52
N THR A 55 -3.17 -7.16 6.81
CA THR A 55 -4.50 -7.54 7.28
C THR A 55 -4.84 -6.87 8.60
N ASP A 56 -3.89 -6.77 9.52
CA ASP A 56 -4.06 -6.08 10.80
C ASP A 56 -4.34 -4.56 10.65
N CYS A 57 -4.06 -3.99 9.47
CA CYS A 57 -4.33 -2.58 9.15
C CYS A 57 -5.66 -2.36 8.43
N ILE A 58 -6.44 -3.40 8.13
CA ILE A 58 -7.74 -3.25 7.46
C ILE A 58 -8.74 -2.60 8.44
N ALA A 59 -9.29 -1.47 8.02
CA ALA A 59 -10.36 -0.79 8.74
C ALA A 59 -11.63 -1.66 8.79
N ILE A 60 -12.31 -1.65 9.93
CA ILE A 60 -13.59 -2.34 10.16
C ILE A 60 -14.74 -1.52 9.58
#